data_AF-A0A356B0G7-F1
#
_entry.id   AF-A0A356B0G7-F1
#
_cell.length_a   1.000
_cell.length_b   1.000
_cell.length_c   1.000
_cell.angle_alpha   90.00
_cell.angle_beta   90.00
_cell.angle_gamma   90.00
#
_symmetry.space_group_name_H-M   'P 1'
#
loop_
_entity.id
_entity.type
_entity.pdbx_description
1 polymer ?
#
loop_
_entity_poly.entity_id
_entity_poly.type
_entity_poly.pdbx_seq_one_letter_code
_entity_poly.pdbx_strand_id
1 'polypeptide(L)'
;NELEMWKAFPFDDESLAIEYNGFMTTYFHDVYGGKEDLFYKQCVFVRNVTGKPVATCFSWKAYKRITTIHWLKVKKEYENQGIGRALLSKILLDLGQEDYPVYLHTHPGSFRAIGLYSDFGFVFITNDNVGHRENGLYSSLPYLKQHMSEAYYNKISFTQAPPEFIKVVSSSDIHEF
;
A
#
# COMPACT_ATOMS: atom_id res chain seq x y z
N ASN A 1 -0.75 -6.02 -22.33
CA ASN A 1 -0.21 -4.70 -21.96
C ASN A 1 0.15 -4.73 -20.48
N GLU A 2 1.29 -4.16 -20.08
CA GLU A 2 1.77 -4.17 -18.68
C GLU A 2 0.83 -3.42 -17.74
N LEU A 3 0.24 -2.31 -18.19
CA LEU A 3 -0.73 -1.55 -17.41
C LEU A 3 -1.97 -2.38 -17.05
N GLU A 4 -2.55 -3.10 -18.01
CA GLU A 4 -3.72 -3.96 -17.76
C GLU A 4 -3.40 -5.07 -16.74
N MET A 5 -2.21 -5.65 -16.82
CA MET A 5 -1.75 -6.64 -15.86
C MET A 5 -1.65 -6.01 -14.45
N TRP A 6 -1.09 -4.82 -14.34
CA TRP A 6 -1.00 -4.10 -13.06
C TRP A 6 -2.39 -3.76 -12.51
N LYS A 7 -3.31 -3.24 -13.33
CA LYS A 7 -4.69 -2.89 -12.92
C LYS A 7 -5.43 -4.11 -12.36
N ALA A 8 -5.26 -5.28 -12.96
CA ALA A 8 -5.88 -6.51 -12.49
C ALA A 8 -5.18 -7.16 -11.28
N PHE A 9 -3.91 -6.80 -11.01
CA PHE A 9 -3.07 -7.53 -10.05
C PHE A 9 -3.59 -7.53 -8.60
N PRO A 10 -4.11 -6.41 -8.06
CA PRO A 10 -4.60 -6.35 -6.67
C PRO A 10 -5.74 -7.32 -6.37
N PHE A 11 -6.51 -7.69 -7.40
CA PHE A 11 -7.69 -8.53 -7.27
C PHE A 11 -7.32 -10.02 -7.40
N ASP A 12 -7.93 -10.83 -6.54
CA ASP A 12 -7.77 -12.29 -6.59
C ASP A 12 -8.80 -12.96 -7.52
N ASP A 13 -9.88 -12.24 -7.82
CA ASP A 13 -10.99 -12.69 -8.65
C ASP A 13 -11.05 -11.85 -9.94
N GLU A 14 -11.24 -12.53 -11.08
CA GLU A 14 -11.26 -11.87 -12.40
C GLU A 14 -12.49 -10.97 -12.58
N SER A 15 -13.65 -11.33 -12.03
CA SER A 15 -14.85 -10.50 -12.10
C SER A 15 -14.66 -9.19 -11.34
N LEU A 16 -13.99 -9.23 -10.17
CA LEU A 16 -13.61 -8.03 -9.44
C LEU A 16 -12.58 -7.20 -10.22
N ALA A 17 -11.60 -7.83 -10.87
CA ALA A 17 -10.64 -7.10 -11.71
C ALA A 17 -11.32 -6.34 -12.85
N ILE A 18 -12.38 -6.92 -13.44
CA ILE A 18 -13.19 -6.28 -14.48
C ILE A 18 -14.03 -5.14 -13.88
N GLU A 19 -14.73 -5.39 -12.78
CA GLU A 19 -15.58 -4.41 -12.09
C GLU A 19 -14.78 -3.16 -11.70
N TYR A 20 -13.59 -3.33 -11.14
CA TYR A 20 -12.74 -2.25 -10.67
C TYR A 20 -11.79 -1.69 -11.74
N ASN A 21 -11.82 -2.18 -12.99
CA ASN A 21 -10.91 -1.71 -14.04
C ASN A 21 -11.04 -0.20 -14.30
N GLY A 22 -12.27 0.32 -14.28
CA GLY A 22 -12.54 1.75 -14.43
C GLY A 22 -11.91 2.57 -13.31
N PHE A 23 -12.09 2.16 -12.06
CA PHE A 23 -11.46 2.78 -10.90
C PHE A 23 -9.92 2.79 -11.02
N MET A 24 -9.32 1.64 -11.36
CA MET A 24 -7.87 1.53 -11.51
C MET A 24 -7.32 2.40 -12.65
N THR A 25 -8.11 2.60 -13.71
CA THR A 25 -7.75 3.46 -14.83
C THR A 25 -7.76 4.93 -14.41
N THR A 26 -8.82 5.38 -13.74
CA THR A 26 -8.90 6.74 -13.19
C THR A 26 -7.76 6.99 -12.19
N TYR A 27 -7.54 6.07 -11.25
CA TYR A 27 -6.46 6.19 -10.27
C TYR A 27 -5.09 6.30 -10.96
N PHE A 28 -4.84 5.48 -11.99
CA PHE A 28 -3.59 5.55 -12.74
C PHE A 28 -3.38 6.94 -13.36
N HIS A 29 -4.41 7.48 -14.01
CA HIS A 29 -4.32 8.80 -14.62
C HIS A 29 -4.15 9.92 -13.59
N ASP A 30 -4.90 9.87 -12.49
CA ASP A 30 -4.89 10.92 -11.48
C ASP A 30 -3.57 10.96 -10.69
N VAL A 31 -3.00 9.79 -10.39
CA VAL A 31 -1.83 9.67 -9.50
C VAL A 31 -0.51 9.56 -10.27
N TYR A 32 -0.51 8.87 -11.41
CA TYR A 32 0.70 8.57 -12.19
C TYR A 32 0.75 9.26 -13.56
N GLY A 33 -0.35 9.87 -14.01
CA GLY A 33 -0.43 10.56 -15.30
C GLY A 33 0.65 11.63 -15.46
N GLY A 34 1.25 11.66 -16.65
CA GLY A 34 2.39 12.53 -16.97
C GLY A 34 3.71 12.10 -16.33
N LYS A 35 3.75 10.94 -15.65
CA LYS A 35 4.94 10.30 -15.07
C LYS A 35 4.96 8.79 -15.34
N GLU A 36 4.38 8.36 -16.45
CA GLU A 36 4.17 6.95 -16.78
C GLU A 36 5.50 6.18 -16.83
N ASP A 37 6.55 6.75 -17.45
CA ASP A 37 7.88 6.15 -17.49
C ASP A 37 8.47 5.91 -16.10
N LEU A 38 8.25 6.86 -15.17
CA LEU A 38 8.68 6.72 -13.78
C LEU A 38 7.88 5.64 -13.07
N PHE A 39 6.56 5.60 -13.28
CA PHE A 39 5.70 4.55 -12.73
C PHE A 39 6.17 3.15 -13.14
N TYR A 40 6.42 2.93 -14.44
CA TYR A 40 6.91 1.63 -14.92
C TYR A 40 8.30 1.29 -14.37
N LYS A 41 9.17 2.29 -14.21
CA LYS A 41 10.50 2.11 -13.62
C LYS A 41 10.43 1.75 -12.12
N GLN A 42 9.48 2.30 -11.38
CA GLN A 42 9.35 2.07 -9.94
C GLN A 42 8.60 0.78 -9.60
N CYS A 43 7.65 0.35 -10.44
CA CYS A 43 6.88 -0.87 -10.23
C CYS A 43 7.78 -2.11 -10.19
N VAL A 44 7.92 -2.73 -9.01
CA VAL A 44 8.69 -3.97 -8.85
C VAL A 44 7.74 -5.16 -8.83
N PHE A 45 7.95 -6.09 -9.77
CA PHE A 45 7.26 -7.38 -9.78
C PHE A 45 8.20 -8.52 -9.43
N VAL A 46 7.75 -9.38 -8.51
CA VAL A 46 8.37 -10.69 -8.29
C VAL A 46 7.75 -11.67 -9.27
N ARG A 47 8.60 -12.45 -9.96
CA ARG A 47 8.17 -13.50 -10.89
C ARG A 47 8.56 -14.87 -10.35
N ASN A 48 7.71 -15.87 -10.59
CA ASN A 48 8.06 -17.25 -10.32
C ASN A 48 9.04 -17.81 -11.38
N VAL A 49 9.42 -19.08 -11.24
CA VAL A 49 10.35 -19.77 -12.17
C VAL A 49 9.86 -19.85 -13.61
N THR A 50 8.54 -19.73 -13.86
CA THR A 50 7.96 -19.71 -15.21
C THR A 50 7.81 -18.30 -15.76
N GLY A 51 8.32 -17.28 -15.05
CA GLY A 51 8.22 -15.87 -15.45
C GLY A 51 6.88 -15.20 -15.13
N LYS A 52 5.93 -15.89 -14.49
CA LYS A 52 4.61 -15.35 -14.11
C LYS A 52 4.78 -14.41 -12.91
N PRO A 53 4.24 -13.18 -12.95
CA PRO A 53 4.23 -12.29 -11.79
C PRO A 53 3.39 -12.85 -10.62
N VAL A 54 3.94 -12.82 -9.42
CA VAL A 54 3.34 -13.38 -8.19
C VAL A 54 3.26 -12.39 -7.03
N ALA A 55 4.03 -11.29 -7.08
CA ALA A 55 3.88 -10.17 -6.16
C ALA A 55 4.24 -8.85 -6.83
N THR A 56 3.74 -7.75 -6.29
CA THR A 56 4.10 -6.39 -6.69
C THR A 56 4.11 -5.45 -5.49
N CYS A 57 4.92 -4.40 -5.57
CA CYS A 57 5.05 -3.31 -4.61
C CYS A 57 5.95 -2.23 -5.21
N PHE A 58 5.76 -0.98 -4.84
CA PHE A 58 6.69 0.09 -5.15
C PHE A 58 6.53 1.27 -4.22
N SER A 59 7.57 2.11 -4.13
CA SER A 59 7.48 3.41 -3.48
C SER A 59 7.04 4.48 -4.48
N TRP A 60 6.32 5.49 -3.99
CA TRP A 60 5.90 6.64 -4.79
C TRP A 60 6.07 7.94 -4.00
N LYS A 61 6.33 9.05 -4.69
CA LYS A 61 6.38 10.39 -4.07
C LYS A 61 5.02 11.06 -4.19
N ALA A 62 4.08 10.64 -3.34
CA ALA A 62 2.72 11.15 -3.29
C ALA A 62 2.69 12.64 -2.94
N TYR A 63 1.77 13.37 -3.57
CA TYR A 63 1.60 14.82 -3.48
C TYR A 63 2.89 15.59 -3.81
N LYS A 64 3.83 14.93 -4.50
CA LYS A 64 5.21 15.38 -4.75
C LYS A 64 6.01 15.71 -3.48
N ARG A 65 5.55 15.29 -2.29
CA ARG A 65 6.13 15.71 -1.00
C ARG A 65 6.43 14.56 -0.04
N ILE A 66 5.58 13.53 0.03
CA ILE A 66 5.73 12.43 0.99
C ILE A 66 5.99 11.11 0.27
N THR A 67 6.74 10.22 0.91
CA THR A 67 7.00 8.89 0.36
C THR A 67 5.91 7.92 0.81
N THR A 68 5.34 7.19 -0.12
CA THR A 68 4.31 6.18 0.13
C THR A 68 4.73 4.83 -0.40
N ILE A 69 4.25 3.75 0.22
CA ILE A 69 4.28 2.40 -0.36
C ILE A 69 2.95 2.12 -1.02
N HIS A 70 2.98 1.83 -2.31
CA HIS A 70 1.81 1.57 -3.12
C HIS A 70 1.74 0.09 -3.53
N TRP A 71 0.50 -0.42 -3.56
CA TRP A 71 0.13 -1.69 -4.17
C TRP A 71 0.95 -2.91 -3.72
N LEU A 72 1.35 -3.00 -2.44
CA LEU A 72 1.94 -4.24 -1.91
C LEU A 72 0.91 -5.38 -1.98
N LYS A 73 1.11 -6.31 -2.90
CA LYS A 73 0.25 -7.49 -3.08
C LYS A 73 1.10 -8.71 -3.38
N VAL A 74 0.80 -9.81 -2.69
CA VAL A 74 1.24 -11.16 -3.05
C VAL A 74 0.00 -11.94 -3.46
N LYS A 75 0.07 -12.74 -4.52
CA LYS A 75 -1.03 -13.63 -4.90
C LYS A 75 -1.26 -14.67 -3.80
N LYS A 76 -2.53 -14.99 -3.50
CA LYS A 76 -2.94 -15.80 -2.34
C LYS A 76 -2.18 -17.12 -2.23
N GLU A 77 -1.98 -17.82 -3.35
CA GLU A 77 -1.29 -19.09 -3.43
C GLU A 77 0.24 -19.01 -3.16
N TYR A 78 0.79 -17.79 -3.12
CA TYR A 78 2.20 -17.48 -2.82
C TYR A 78 2.39 -16.76 -1.47
N GLU A 79 1.32 -16.51 -0.70
CA GLU A 79 1.44 -15.91 0.62
C GLU A 79 2.17 -16.83 1.63
N ASN A 80 2.70 -16.25 2.71
CA ASN A 80 3.43 -16.94 3.80
C ASN A 80 4.78 -17.56 3.42
N GLN A 81 5.29 -17.25 2.24
CA GLN A 81 6.60 -17.70 1.78
C GLN A 81 7.68 -16.62 1.96
N GLY A 82 7.39 -15.56 2.73
CA GLY A 82 8.31 -14.43 2.95
C GLY A 82 8.42 -13.43 1.79
N ILE A 83 7.72 -13.64 0.66
CA ILE A 83 7.81 -12.79 -0.53
C ILE A 83 7.45 -11.33 -0.24
N GLY A 84 6.33 -11.08 0.45
CA GLY A 84 5.92 -9.72 0.80
C GLY A 84 6.92 -8.99 1.70
N ARG A 85 7.53 -9.74 2.64
CA ARG A 85 8.61 -9.22 3.50
C ARG A 85 9.84 -8.87 2.68
N ALA A 86 10.31 -9.78 1.83
CA ALA A 86 11.48 -9.56 1.00
C ALA A 86 11.28 -8.36 0.06
N LEU A 87 10.09 -8.24 -0.53
CA LEU A 87 9.74 -7.15 -1.42
C LEU A 87 9.69 -5.81 -0.69
N LEU A 88 9.00 -5.73 0.45
CA LEU A 88 8.98 -4.51 1.26
C LEU A 88 10.37 -4.12 1.76
N SER A 89 11.18 -5.09 2.20
CA SER A 89 12.59 -4.87 2.56
C SER A 89 13.38 -4.27 1.40
N LYS A 90 13.26 -4.81 0.19
CA LYS A 90 13.97 -4.28 -0.99
C LYS A 90 13.59 -2.83 -1.26
N ILE A 91 12.28 -2.53 -1.26
CA ILE A 91 11.80 -1.17 -1.53
C ILE A 91 12.32 -0.19 -0.48
N LEU A 92 12.24 -0.54 0.82
CA LEU A 92 12.70 0.33 1.90
C LEU A 92 14.23 0.51 1.92
N LEU A 93 15.00 -0.51 1.55
CA LEU A 93 16.46 -0.41 1.46
C LEU A 93 16.94 0.50 0.32
N ASP A 94 16.12 0.71 -0.71
CA ASP A 94 16.44 1.62 -1.81
C ASP A 94 16.14 3.09 -1.49
N LEU A 95 15.47 3.37 -0.36
CA LEU A 95 15.11 4.73 0.05
C LEU A 95 16.26 5.44 0.77
N GLY A 96 16.39 6.75 0.52
CA GLY A 96 17.28 7.63 1.26
C GLY A 96 16.71 8.04 2.62
N GLN A 97 17.53 8.63 3.48
CA GLN A 97 17.05 9.14 4.79
C GLN A 97 16.01 10.25 4.62
N GLU A 98 16.14 11.05 3.57
CA GLU A 98 15.21 12.11 3.18
C GLU A 98 13.85 11.61 2.70
N ASP A 99 13.73 10.32 2.37
CA ASP A 99 12.46 9.72 1.98
C ASP A 99 11.60 9.34 3.20
N TYR A 100 12.18 9.33 4.39
CA TYR A 100 11.45 9.04 5.62
C TYR A 100 10.85 10.31 6.24
N PRO A 101 9.69 10.20 6.92
CA PRO A 101 8.90 8.98 7.15
C PRO A 101 8.17 8.48 5.89
N VAL A 102 7.96 7.15 5.83
CA VAL A 102 7.22 6.47 4.77
C VAL A 102 5.80 6.17 5.25
N TYR A 103 4.83 6.41 4.39
CA TYR A 103 3.41 6.20 4.68
C TYR A 103 2.82 5.11 3.80
N LEU A 104 1.70 4.53 4.19
CA LEU A 104 0.93 3.63 3.32
C LEU A 104 -0.54 3.64 3.74
N HIS A 105 -1.40 3.37 2.77
CA HIS A 105 -2.80 3.06 3.03
C HIS A 105 -3.00 1.53 3.06
N THR A 106 -3.90 1.06 3.92
CA THR A 106 -4.26 -0.36 4.00
C THR A 106 -5.72 -0.54 4.39
N HIS A 107 -6.25 -1.74 4.18
CA HIS A 107 -7.60 -2.16 4.59
C HIS A 107 -7.53 -3.22 5.70
N PRO A 108 -8.53 -3.30 6.59
CA PRO A 108 -8.55 -4.30 7.66
C PRO A 108 -8.51 -5.74 7.15
N GLY A 109 -9.06 -6.01 5.96
CA GLY A 109 -8.96 -7.32 5.30
C GLY A 109 -7.51 -7.75 4.98
N SER A 110 -6.57 -6.79 4.92
CA SER A 110 -5.13 -7.05 4.75
C SER A 110 -4.42 -7.26 6.08
N PHE A 111 -5.08 -7.86 7.08
CA PHE A 111 -4.55 -8.07 8.44
C PHE A 111 -3.19 -8.79 8.49
N ARG A 112 -2.89 -9.66 7.52
CA ARG A 112 -1.56 -10.29 7.39
C ARG A 112 -0.49 -9.28 7.04
N ALA A 113 -0.79 -8.39 6.09
CA ALA A 113 0.10 -7.30 5.70
C ALA A 113 0.24 -6.28 6.82
N ILE A 114 -0.83 -6.00 7.59
CA ILE A 114 -0.75 -5.15 8.79
C ILE A 114 0.25 -5.72 9.81
N GLY A 115 0.21 -7.03 10.08
CA GLY A 115 1.22 -7.67 10.93
C GLY A 115 2.65 -7.51 10.39
N LEU A 116 2.82 -7.63 9.07
CA LEU A 116 4.09 -7.34 8.40
C LEU A 116 4.52 -5.87 8.59
N TYR A 117 3.63 -4.91 8.39
CA TYR A 117 3.92 -3.48 8.55
C TYR A 117 4.36 -3.17 9.97
N SER A 118 3.70 -3.74 10.99
CA SER A 118 4.10 -3.60 12.38
C SER A 118 5.51 -4.14 12.65
N ASP A 119 5.90 -5.26 12.03
CA ASP A 119 7.26 -5.79 12.15
C ASP A 119 8.32 -4.87 11.50
N PHE A 120 7.92 -3.98 10.59
CA PHE A 120 8.77 -2.95 9.98
C PHE A 120 8.70 -1.60 10.70
N GLY A 121 7.98 -1.52 11.82
CA GLY A 121 7.87 -0.30 12.62
C GLY A 121 6.83 0.70 12.11
N PHE A 122 5.97 0.33 11.15
CA PHE A 122 4.81 1.14 10.83
C PHE A 122 3.83 1.15 12.00
N VAL A 123 3.18 2.30 12.20
CA VAL A 123 2.21 2.55 13.27
C VAL A 123 0.95 3.18 12.68
N PHE A 124 -0.21 2.95 13.29
CA PHE A 124 -1.45 3.56 12.82
C PHE A 124 -1.52 5.03 13.19
N ILE A 125 -1.91 5.85 12.21
CA ILE A 125 -2.29 7.24 12.43
C ILE A 125 -3.67 7.26 13.10
N THR A 126 -3.84 8.01 14.19
CA THR A 126 -5.10 8.08 14.96
C THR A 126 -6.00 9.25 14.59
N ASN A 127 -5.59 10.11 13.65
CA ASN A 127 -6.43 11.20 13.16
C ASN A 127 -7.72 10.65 12.55
N ASP A 128 -8.86 11.29 12.85
CA ASP A 128 -10.17 10.85 12.33
C ASP A 128 -10.21 10.90 10.80
N ASN A 129 -9.50 11.86 10.21
CA ASN A 129 -9.38 12.02 8.77
C ASN A 129 -7.91 12.01 8.32
N VAL A 130 -7.69 11.47 7.12
CA VAL A 130 -6.44 11.56 6.36
C VAL A 130 -6.78 12.21 5.02
N GLY A 131 -6.41 13.47 4.86
CA GLY A 131 -6.86 14.30 3.74
C GLY A 131 -8.37 14.56 3.86
N HIS A 132 -9.11 14.24 2.81
CA HIS A 132 -10.57 14.40 2.75
C HIS A 132 -11.34 13.12 3.09
N ARG A 133 -10.63 12.07 3.54
CA ARG A 133 -11.20 10.74 3.79
C ARG A 133 -11.21 10.43 5.29
N GLU A 134 -12.29 9.79 5.74
CA GLU A 134 -12.33 9.15 7.05
C GLU A 134 -11.29 8.01 7.14
N ASN A 135 -10.51 8.02 8.21
CA ASN A 135 -9.49 7.02 8.46
C ASN A 135 -10.12 5.64 8.74
N GLY A 136 -11.19 5.61 9.55
CA GLY A 136 -11.89 4.37 9.91
C GLY A 136 -11.07 3.43 10.79
N LEU A 137 -10.04 3.93 11.49
CA LEU A 137 -9.16 3.13 12.33
C LEU A 137 -9.94 2.41 13.44
N TYR A 138 -10.66 3.16 14.27
CA TYR A 138 -11.30 2.61 15.47
C TYR A 138 -12.40 1.59 15.15
N SER A 139 -13.14 1.78 14.06
CA SER A 139 -14.13 0.82 13.57
C SER A 139 -13.48 -0.46 13.01
N SER A 140 -12.22 -0.37 12.55
CA SER A 140 -11.47 -1.50 12.02
C SER A 140 -10.80 -2.37 13.11
N LEU A 141 -10.51 -1.81 14.30
CA LEU A 141 -9.81 -2.53 15.37
C LEU A 141 -10.50 -3.83 15.81
N PRO A 142 -11.83 -3.90 15.98
CA PRO A 142 -12.50 -5.16 16.33
C PRO A 142 -12.29 -6.25 15.29
N TYR A 143 -12.34 -5.91 13.99
CA TYR A 143 -12.08 -6.86 12.91
C TYR A 143 -10.64 -7.38 12.97
N LEU A 144 -9.67 -6.49 13.17
CA LEU A 144 -8.27 -6.87 13.32
C LEU A 144 -8.05 -7.79 14.52
N LYS A 145 -8.68 -7.49 15.67
CA LYS A 145 -8.60 -8.33 16.87
C LYS A 145 -9.15 -9.74 16.65
N GLN A 146 -10.19 -9.88 15.82
CA GLN A 146 -10.79 -11.17 15.51
C GLN A 146 -9.94 -12.02 14.55
N HIS A 147 -9.21 -11.39 13.62
CA HIS A 147 -8.52 -12.10 12.52
C HIS A 147 -7.01 -12.22 12.70
N MET A 148 -6.38 -11.34 13.49
CA MET A 148 -4.96 -11.41 13.81
C MET A 148 -4.71 -12.34 14.99
N SER A 149 -3.52 -12.95 15.05
CA SER A 149 -3.10 -13.61 16.30
C SER A 149 -2.89 -12.56 17.39
N GLU A 150 -3.10 -12.96 18.65
CA GLU A 150 -2.91 -12.08 19.80
C GLU A 150 -1.52 -11.44 19.83
N ALA A 151 -0.48 -12.23 19.52
CA ALA A 151 0.89 -11.73 19.47
C ALA A 151 1.10 -10.63 18.41
N TYR A 152 0.45 -10.71 17.25
CA TYR A 152 0.54 -9.66 16.22
C TYR A 152 -0.35 -8.46 16.55
N TYR A 153 -1.55 -8.70 17.08
CA TYR A 153 -2.44 -7.60 17.47
C TYR A 153 -1.82 -6.74 18.57
N ASN A 154 -1.15 -7.36 19.56
CA ASN A 154 -0.49 -6.64 20.65
C ASN A 154 0.75 -5.83 20.22
N LYS A 155 1.28 -6.05 19.01
CA LYS A 155 2.35 -5.22 18.42
C LYS A 155 1.83 -3.94 17.77
N ILE A 156 0.53 -3.86 17.51
CA ILE A 156 -0.06 -2.66 16.89
C ILE A 156 0.20 -1.46 17.77
N SER A 157 0.74 -0.40 17.16
CA SER A 157 1.05 0.86 17.82
C SER A 157 0.37 2.02 17.10
N PHE A 158 0.25 3.14 17.79
CA PHE A 158 -0.57 4.27 17.38
C PHE A 158 0.21 5.58 17.51
N THR A 159 -0.04 6.53 16.62
CA THR A 159 0.52 7.88 16.68
C THR A 159 -0.43 8.91 16.08
N GLN A 160 -0.28 10.17 16.49
CA GLN A 160 -0.85 11.28 15.75
C GLN A 160 0.04 11.58 14.54
N ALA A 161 -0.56 11.86 13.39
CA ALA A 161 0.20 12.26 12.22
C ALA A 161 0.90 13.61 12.45
N PRO A 162 2.11 13.81 11.92
CA PRO A 162 2.76 15.11 11.93
C PRO A 162 1.87 16.18 11.24
N PRO A 163 1.81 17.42 11.74
CA PRO A 163 1.00 18.48 11.12
C PRO A 163 1.32 18.71 9.63
N GLU A 164 2.60 18.59 9.24
CA GLU A 164 3.01 18.71 7.85
C GLU A 164 2.45 17.59 6.96
N PHE A 165 2.33 16.36 7.48
CA PHE A 165 1.67 15.28 6.75
C PHE A 165 0.20 15.63 6.48
N ILE A 166 -0.54 16.08 7.51
CA ILE A 166 -1.94 16.49 7.37
C ILE A 166 -2.09 17.59 6.32
N LYS A 167 -1.23 18.61 6.36
CA LYS A 167 -1.21 19.68 5.37
C LYS A 167 -0.92 19.18 3.95
N VAL A 168 -0.07 18.16 3.79
CA VAL A 168 0.21 17.54 2.48
C VAL A 168 -1.02 16.80 1.96
N VAL A 169 -1.60 15.92 2.76
CA VAL A 169 -2.72 15.08 2.30
C VAL A 169 -4.02 15.85 2.08
N SER A 170 -4.15 17.04 2.66
CA SER A 170 -5.25 17.97 2.42
C SER A 170 -4.97 19.00 1.31
N SER A 171 -3.84 18.88 0.59
CA SER A 171 -3.47 19.85 -0.46
C SER A 171 -4.09 19.58 -1.83
N SER A 172 -4.78 18.45 -1.98
CA SER A 172 -5.41 18.00 -3.21
C SER A 172 -6.64 17.16 -2.88
N ASP A 173 -7.68 17.27 -3.69
CA ASP A 173 -8.85 16.40 -3.65
C ASP A 173 -8.53 14.99 -4.18
N ILE A 174 -7.45 14.84 -4.96
CA ILE A 174 -6.95 13.54 -5.44
C ILE A 174 -6.28 12.81 -4.28
N HIS A 175 -6.73 11.59 -4.02
CA HIS A 175 -6.13 10.71 -3.01
C HIS A 175 -4.99 9.89 -3.64
N GLU A 176 -3.76 10.24 -3.29
CA GLU A 176 -2.55 9.59 -3.84
C GLU A 176 -2.03 8.45 -2.94
N PHE A 177 -2.90 7.76 -2.18
CA PHE A 177 -2.57 6.50 -1.48
C PHE A 177 -3.36 5.31 -2.02
#